data_AF-A0A4Q5YS13-F1
#
_entry.id   AF-A0A4Q5YS13-F1
#
_cell.length_a   1.000
_cell.length_b   1.000
_cell.length_c   1.000
_cell.angle_alpha   90.00
_cell.angle_beta   90.00
_cell.angle_gamma   90.00
#
_symmetry.space_group_name_H-M   'P 1'
#
loop_
_entity.id
_entity.type
_entity.pdbx_description
1 polymer ?
#
loop_
_entity_poly.entity_id
_entity_poly.type
_entity_poly.pdbx_seq_one_letter_code
_entity_poly.pdbx_strand_id
1 'polypeptide(L)'
;MAKVKYGLVVWLFLTVLCSKAIGQSYPVKYVTEDSFQIKQIGLTTSFTNRFDANSYIAGLLPLLQGLGFVTASIDSLYFDSTEASIALFLGQQYKWGRIRTAGEDAALLEIIRFPSIKGTMDFATLNTWQRKILDHLEESGHPFGKTFLDSIRIENNEVSALLKIEKGPIHRIDSMQVIGDAKVNNE
;
A
#
# COMPACT_ATOMS: atom_id res chain seq x y z
N MET A 1 -41.99 0.58 52.73
CA MET A 1 -42.13 0.39 51.25
C MET A 1 -41.64 1.57 50.40
N ALA A 2 -41.36 2.76 50.94
CA ALA A 2 -40.86 3.89 50.13
C ALA A 2 -39.37 3.79 49.75
N LYS A 3 -38.50 3.26 50.61
CA LYS A 3 -37.04 3.17 50.36
C LYS A 3 -36.65 2.26 49.18
N VAL A 4 -37.44 1.20 48.91
CA VAL A 4 -37.21 0.28 47.79
C VAL A 4 -37.62 0.92 46.45
N LYS A 5 -38.63 1.80 46.45
CA LYS A 5 -39.08 2.51 45.24
C LYS A 5 -38.03 3.51 44.73
N TYR A 6 -37.36 4.23 45.64
CA TYR A 6 -36.30 5.17 45.26
C TYR A 6 -35.04 4.46 44.75
N GLY A 7 -34.70 3.29 45.30
CA GLY A 7 -33.56 2.48 44.83
C GLY A 7 -33.73 2.00 43.38
N LEU A 8 -34.95 1.61 42.99
CA LEU A 8 -35.24 1.17 41.63
C LEU A 8 -35.22 2.33 40.63
N VAL A 9 -35.70 3.52 41.03
CA VAL A 9 -35.64 4.73 40.20
C VAL A 9 -34.19 5.19 39.99
N VAL A 10 -33.34 5.15 41.02
CA VAL A 10 -31.91 5.49 40.91
C VAL A 10 -31.20 4.49 40.00
N TRP A 11 -31.50 3.20 40.10
CA TRP A 11 -30.92 2.17 39.23
C TRP A 11 -31.34 2.34 37.77
N LEU A 12 -32.62 2.68 37.53
CA LEU A 12 -33.13 2.99 36.18
C LEU A 12 -32.49 4.27 35.60
N PHE A 13 -32.20 5.27 36.44
CA PHE A 13 -31.51 6.48 36.01
C PHE A 13 -30.03 6.23 35.69
N LEU A 14 -29.37 5.33 36.44
CA LEU A 14 -27.97 4.96 36.22
C LEU A 14 -27.76 4.16 34.92
N THR A 15 -28.70 3.28 34.56
CA THR A 15 -28.63 2.50 33.31
C THR A 15 -28.88 3.35 32.06
N VAL A 16 -29.70 4.41 32.17
CA VAL A 16 -29.94 5.39 31.09
C VAL A 16 -28.73 6.31 30.86
N LEU A 17 -27.97 6.65 31.90
CA LEU A 17 -26.73 7.43 31.77
C LEU A 17 -25.59 6.62 31.15
N CYS A 18 -25.46 5.32 31.47
CA CYS A 18 -24.45 4.46 30.86
C CYS A 18 -24.70 4.16 29.38
N SER A 19 -25.96 4.16 28.92
CA SER A 19 -26.28 3.89 27.51
C SER A 19 -26.07 5.10 26.58
N LYS A 20 -25.69 6.27 27.13
CA LYS A 20 -25.21 7.43 26.35
C LYS A 20 -23.70 7.40 26.09
N ALA A 21 -22.96 6.44 26.67
CA ALA A 21 -21.55 6.21 26.39
C ALA A 21 -21.34 5.25 25.19
N ILE A 22 -22.23 5.31 24.20
CA ILE A 22 -22.04 4.60 22.93
C ILE A 22 -20.97 5.36 22.15
N GLY A 23 -19.75 4.83 22.19
CA GLY A 23 -18.62 5.03 21.27
C GLY A 23 -18.41 6.43 20.69
N GLN A 24 -17.37 7.13 21.16
CA GLN A 24 -16.85 8.30 20.47
C GLN A 24 -16.34 7.86 19.08
N SER A 25 -17.14 8.10 18.05
CA SER A 25 -16.71 7.95 16.66
C SER A 25 -15.85 9.17 16.31
N TYR A 26 -14.67 8.90 15.75
CA TYR A 26 -13.73 9.87 15.23
C TYR A 26 -13.92 9.97 13.71
N PRO A 27 -14.69 10.95 13.19
CA PRO A 27 -14.94 11.10 11.76
C PRO A 27 -13.71 11.61 11.02
N VAL A 28 -13.53 11.13 9.79
CA VAL A 28 -12.54 11.59 8.82
C VAL A 28 -13.27 12.22 7.64
N LYS A 29 -13.04 13.51 7.42
CA LYS A 29 -13.60 14.28 6.29
C LYS A 29 -12.59 14.31 5.15
N TYR A 30 -13.02 13.83 3.98
CA TYR A 30 -12.25 13.92 2.75
C TYR A 30 -12.71 15.13 1.94
N VAL A 31 -11.82 16.10 1.77
CA VAL A 31 -12.00 17.25 0.89
C VAL A 31 -11.35 16.89 -0.45
N THR A 32 -12.16 16.77 -1.49
CA THR A 32 -11.71 16.42 -2.84
C THR A 32 -12.53 17.16 -3.87
N GLU A 33 -11.90 17.49 -5.00
CA GLU A 33 -12.63 17.98 -6.18
C GLU A 33 -13.42 16.82 -6.85
N ASP A 34 -12.94 15.58 -6.73
CA ASP A 34 -13.50 14.38 -7.37
C ASP A 34 -14.45 13.59 -6.45
N SER A 35 -15.43 14.29 -5.87
CA SER A 35 -16.35 13.75 -4.85
C SER A 35 -17.13 12.48 -5.28
N PHE A 36 -17.33 12.27 -6.60
CA PHE A 36 -18.05 11.12 -7.13
C PHE A 36 -17.25 9.81 -7.05
N GLN A 37 -15.92 9.89 -7.28
CA GLN A 37 -15.07 8.69 -7.30
C GLN A 37 -14.85 8.14 -5.88
N ILE A 38 -14.76 9.00 -4.87
CA ILE A 38 -14.65 8.58 -3.46
C ILE A 38 -15.81 7.68 -3.02
N LYS A 39 -17.04 8.01 -3.44
CA LYS A 39 -18.22 7.23 -3.08
C LYS A 39 -18.21 5.82 -3.67
N GLN A 40 -17.57 5.62 -4.82
CA GLN A 40 -17.42 4.31 -5.45
C GLN A 40 -16.33 3.46 -4.79
N ILE A 41 -15.27 4.09 -4.29
CA ILE A 41 -14.14 3.41 -3.63
C ILE A 41 -14.52 2.91 -2.23
N GLY A 42 -15.50 3.54 -1.57
CA GLY A 42 -16.01 3.09 -0.26
C GLY A 42 -15.03 3.38 0.89
N LEU A 43 -14.38 4.55 0.87
CA LEU A 43 -13.44 4.95 1.92
C LEU A 43 -14.12 5.00 3.30
N THR A 44 -13.40 4.54 4.32
CA THR A 44 -13.90 4.57 5.69
C THR A 44 -13.83 6.00 6.23
N THR A 45 -14.97 6.51 6.71
CA THR A 45 -15.12 7.89 7.19
C THR A 45 -15.31 7.98 8.71
N SER A 46 -15.41 6.85 9.41
CA SER A 46 -15.67 6.78 10.84
C SER A 46 -14.77 5.75 11.50
N PHE A 47 -14.04 6.16 12.53
CA PHE A 47 -13.11 5.33 13.28
C PHE A 47 -13.43 5.33 14.77
N THR A 48 -12.96 4.34 15.50
CA THR A 48 -13.18 4.24 16.96
C THR A 48 -12.31 5.24 17.73
N ASN A 49 -11.11 5.53 17.23
CA ASN A 49 -10.17 6.44 17.87
C ASN A 49 -9.24 7.09 16.82
N ARG A 50 -8.50 8.12 17.25
CA ARG A 50 -7.53 8.84 16.40
C ARG A 50 -6.38 7.94 15.93
N PHE A 51 -5.96 6.96 16.73
CA PHE A 51 -4.85 6.08 16.40
C PHE A 51 -5.18 5.17 15.21
N ASP A 52 -6.38 4.59 15.21
CA ASP A 52 -6.95 3.76 14.14
C ASP A 52 -7.10 4.58 12.86
N ALA A 53 -7.61 5.82 12.98
CA ALA A 53 -7.69 6.74 11.85
C ALA A 53 -6.30 7.04 11.27
N ASN A 54 -5.29 7.33 12.11
CA ASN A 54 -3.93 7.60 11.64
C ASN A 54 -3.29 6.38 10.96
N SER A 55 -3.47 5.19 11.54
CA SER A 55 -3.00 3.92 10.96
C SER A 55 -3.64 3.66 9.58
N TYR A 56 -4.95 3.90 9.46
CA TYR A 56 -5.66 3.80 8.19
C TYR A 56 -5.15 4.80 7.15
N ILE A 57 -4.97 6.07 7.53
CA ILE A 57 -4.48 7.12 6.63
C ILE A 57 -3.07 6.83 6.13
N ALA A 58 -2.20 6.26 6.97
CA ALA A 58 -0.87 5.82 6.56
C ALA A 58 -0.91 4.72 5.47
N GLY A 59 -1.93 3.85 5.48
CA GLY A 59 -2.16 2.83 4.46
C GLY A 59 -3.03 3.28 3.28
N LEU A 60 -3.65 4.45 3.35
CA LEU A 60 -4.63 4.92 2.37
C LEU A 60 -3.99 5.15 0.99
N LEU A 61 -2.84 5.83 0.95
CA LEU A 61 -2.18 6.14 -0.33
C LEU A 61 -1.72 4.86 -1.06
N PRO A 62 -1.02 3.89 -0.41
CA PRO A 62 -0.72 2.60 -1.03
C PRO A 62 -1.96 1.84 -1.51
N LEU A 63 -3.05 1.89 -0.75
CA LEU A 63 -4.33 1.27 -1.14
C LEU A 63 -4.88 1.89 -2.42
N LEU A 64 -4.92 3.22 -2.51
CA LEU A 64 -5.39 3.94 -3.70
C LEU A 64 -4.51 3.66 -4.92
N GLN A 65 -3.19 3.62 -4.72
CA GLN A 65 -2.25 3.26 -5.78
C GLN A 65 -2.45 1.82 -6.27
N GLY A 66 -2.72 0.86 -5.38
CA GLY A 66 -3.07 -0.51 -5.75
C GLY A 66 -4.41 -0.64 -6.50
N LEU A 67 -5.33 0.32 -6.32
CA LEU A 67 -6.56 0.45 -7.10
C LEU A 67 -6.36 1.17 -8.44
N GLY A 68 -5.13 1.54 -8.80
CA GLY A 68 -4.79 2.19 -10.08
C GLY A 68 -4.78 3.71 -10.05
N PHE A 69 -5.02 4.34 -8.89
CA PHE A 69 -4.92 5.80 -8.74
C PHE A 69 -3.46 6.19 -8.49
N VAL A 70 -2.64 6.07 -9.53
CA VAL A 70 -1.18 6.29 -9.46
C VAL A 70 -0.82 7.75 -9.13
N THR A 71 -1.66 8.67 -9.56
CA THR A 71 -1.47 10.12 -9.34
C THR A 71 -2.10 10.60 -8.04
N ALA A 72 -2.63 9.71 -7.21
CA ALA A 72 -3.23 10.09 -5.95
C ALA A 72 -2.19 10.75 -5.03
N SER A 73 -2.58 11.83 -4.36
CA SER A 73 -1.77 12.53 -3.37
C SER A 73 -2.63 12.99 -2.21
N ILE A 74 -2.01 13.04 -1.02
CA ILE A 74 -2.57 13.67 0.16
C ILE A 74 -1.90 15.02 0.28
N ASP A 75 -2.62 16.09 -0.04
CA ASP A 75 -2.04 17.43 -0.12
C ASP A 75 -1.98 18.09 1.26
N SER A 76 -2.95 17.80 2.13
CA SER A 76 -2.93 18.25 3.51
C SER A 76 -3.68 17.28 4.43
N LEU A 77 -3.21 17.22 5.67
CA LEU A 77 -3.74 16.35 6.70
C LEU A 77 -3.79 17.13 8.01
N TYR A 78 -5.00 17.30 8.56
CA TYR A 78 -5.24 17.97 9.83
C TYR A 78 -5.90 16.99 10.80
N PHE A 79 -5.33 16.89 12.00
CA PHE A 79 -5.89 16.10 13.10
C PHE A 79 -6.33 17.01 14.24
N ASP A 80 -7.60 16.90 14.62
CA ASP A 80 -8.15 17.45 15.86
C ASP A 80 -8.37 16.31 16.87
N SER A 81 -8.71 16.67 18.10
CA SER A 81 -9.22 15.80 19.16
C SER A 81 -10.54 15.11 18.81
N THR A 82 -11.38 15.74 17.97
CA THR A 82 -12.73 15.27 17.63
C THR A 82 -12.86 14.75 16.21
N GLU A 83 -12.07 15.25 15.26
CA GLU A 83 -12.16 14.88 13.84
C GLU A 83 -10.82 15.03 13.10
N ALA A 84 -10.70 14.38 11.96
CA ALA A 84 -9.61 14.63 11.02
C ALA A 84 -10.13 15.11 9.67
N SER A 85 -9.36 15.98 9.02
CA SER A 85 -9.66 16.50 7.68
C SER A 85 -8.48 16.22 6.75
N ILE A 86 -8.78 15.69 5.58
CA ILE A 86 -7.80 15.25 4.58
C ILE A 86 -8.13 15.92 3.25
N ALA A 87 -7.18 16.67 2.68
CA ALA A 87 -7.25 17.07 1.28
C ALA A 87 -6.66 15.96 0.43
N LEU A 88 -7.52 15.30 -0.35
CA LEU A 88 -7.16 14.15 -1.16
C LEU A 88 -7.37 14.47 -2.64
N PHE A 89 -6.29 14.37 -3.40
CA PHE A 89 -6.31 14.33 -4.85
C PHE A 89 -6.27 12.87 -5.29
N LEU A 90 -7.25 12.42 -6.08
CA LEU A 90 -7.31 11.04 -6.58
C LEU A 90 -6.66 10.89 -7.96
N GLY A 91 -6.92 11.86 -8.83
CA GLY A 91 -6.51 11.80 -10.22
C GLY A 91 -7.25 10.69 -10.99
N GLN A 92 -6.63 10.21 -12.07
CA GLN A 92 -7.23 9.22 -12.95
C GLN A 92 -6.85 7.79 -12.56
N GLN A 93 -7.75 6.85 -12.83
CA GLN A 93 -7.46 5.42 -12.70
C GLN A 93 -6.73 4.92 -13.94
N TYR A 94 -5.50 4.42 -13.74
CA TYR A 94 -4.65 3.88 -14.79
C TYR A 94 -4.73 2.36 -14.88
N LYS A 95 -4.54 1.84 -16.08
CA LYS A 95 -4.43 0.42 -16.38
C LYS A 95 -3.11 0.11 -17.04
N TRP A 96 -2.61 -1.10 -16.85
CA TRP A 96 -1.49 -1.60 -17.62
C TRP A 96 -1.92 -1.77 -19.08
N GLY A 97 -1.24 -1.05 -19.96
CA GLY A 97 -1.31 -1.26 -21.41
C GLY A 97 -0.37 -2.40 -21.79
N ARG A 98 0.61 -2.14 -22.67
CA ARG A 98 1.60 -3.14 -23.08
C ARG A 98 2.92 -2.95 -22.37
N ILE A 99 3.29 -3.90 -21.52
CA ILE A 99 4.65 -4.04 -21.00
C ILE A 99 5.44 -4.91 -21.97
N ARG A 100 6.39 -4.28 -22.67
CA ARG A 100 7.30 -4.94 -23.60
C ARG A 100 8.54 -5.40 -22.82
N THR A 101 9.18 -6.44 -23.31
CA THR A 101 10.45 -6.94 -22.78
C THR A 101 11.45 -7.04 -23.93
N ALA A 102 12.74 -6.98 -23.62
CA ALA A 102 13.78 -7.19 -24.62
C ALA A 102 13.83 -8.68 -25.01
N GLY A 103 14.11 -8.97 -26.29
CA GLY A 103 14.18 -10.35 -26.79
C GLY A 103 15.30 -11.16 -26.15
N GLU A 104 16.40 -10.51 -25.75
CA GLU A 104 17.54 -11.13 -25.07
C GLU A 104 17.20 -11.65 -23.67
N ASP A 105 16.15 -11.12 -23.05
CA ASP A 105 15.69 -11.51 -21.71
C ASP A 105 14.61 -12.60 -21.75
N ALA A 106 14.17 -13.03 -22.94
CA ALA A 106 13.06 -13.97 -23.09
C ALA A 106 13.31 -15.29 -22.34
N ALA A 107 14.52 -15.84 -22.41
CA ALA A 107 14.87 -17.07 -21.71
C ALA A 107 14.78 -16.93 -20.18
N LEU A 108 15.24 -15.81 -19.62
CA LEU A 108 15.14 -15.51 -18.19
C LEU A 108 13.68 -15.37 -17.77
N LEU A 109 12.89 -14.63 -18.55
CA LEU A 109 11.48 -14.38 -18.26
C LEU A 109 10.64 -15.65 -18.35
N GLU A 110 11.02 -16.60 -19.21
CA GLU A 110 10.40 -17.91 -19.30
C GLU A 110 10.68 -18.76 -18.06
N ILE A 111 11.93 -18.78 -17.57
CA ILE A 111 12.32 -19.47 -16.32
C ILE A 111 11.49 -18.97 -15.14
N ILE A 112 11.37 -17.65 -15.02
CA ILE A 112 10.62 -16.99 -13.92
C ILE A 112 9.10 -17.08 -14.13
N ARG A 113 8.66 -17.52 -15.32
CA ARG A 113 7.24 -17.55 -15.75
C ARG A 113 6.58 -16.18 -15.61
N PHE A 114 7.26 -15.15 -16.10
CA PHE A 114 6.76 -13.78 -16.04
C PHE A 114 5.41 -13.66 -16.77
N PRO A 115 4.34 -13.21 -16.10
CA PRO A 115 3.02 -13.15 -16.70
C PRO A 115 2.89 -11.94 -17.61
N SER A 116 1.92 -11.98 -18.52
CA SER A 116 1.46 -10.76 -19.16
C SER A 116 0.70 -9.92 -18.13
N ILE A 117 1.34 -8.85 -17.65
CA ILE A 117 0.74 -7.89 -16.72
C ILE A 117 -0.41 -7.17 -17.42
N LYS A 118 -1.62 -7.32 -16.89
CA LYS A 118 -2.86 -6.75 -17.43
C LYS A 118 -3.75 -6.26 -16.29
N GLY A 119 -4.69 -5.39 -16.62
CA GLY A 119 -5.70 -4.89 -15.69
C GLY A 119 -5.29 -3.56 -15.05
N THR A 120 -5.85 -3.28 -13.88
CA THR A 120 -5.57 -2.06 -13.13
C THR A 120 -4.07 -1.95 -12.81
N MET A 121 -3.54 -0.73 -12.89
CA MET A 121 -2.13 -0.47 -12.66
C MET A 121 -1.79 -0.61 -11.18
N ASP A 122 -1.27 -1.77 -10.79
CA ASP A 122 -0.77 -2.02 -9.44
C ASP A 122 0.76 -2.16 -9.43
N PHE A 123 1.43 -1.25 -8.72
CA PHE A 123 2.88 -1.29 -8.54
C PHE A 123 3.34 -2.40 -7.58
N ALA A 124 2.50 -2.85 -6.65
CA ALA A 124 2.88 -3.91 -5.72
C ALA A 124 3.11 -5.24 -6.48
N THR A 125 2.22 -5.55 -7.41
CA THR A 125 2.37 -6.70 -8.32
C THR A 125 3.65 -6.57 -9.17
N LEU A 126 3.90 -5.40 -9.76
CA LEU A 126 5.12 -5.17 -10.55
C LEU A 126 6.40 -5.34 -9.71
N ASN A 127 6.43 -4.75 -8.51
CA ASN A 127 7.57 -4.85 -7.58
C ASN A 127 7.85 -6.30 -7.19
N THR A 128 6.80 -7.12 -7.04
CA THR A 128 6.94 -8.56 -6.75
C THR A 128 7.66 -9.28 -7.90
N TRP A 129 7.31 -8.97 -9.14
CA TRP A 129 7.97 -9.57 -10.30
C TRP A 129 9.39 -9.04 -10.52
N GLN A 130 9.62 -7.75 -10.28
CA GLN A 130 10.96 -7.18 -10.29
C GLN A 130 11.85 -7.85 -9.25
N ARG A 131 11.33 -8.12 -8.04
CA ARG A 131 12.04 -8.89 -7.01
C ARG A 131 12.44 -10.28 -7.52
N LYS A 132 11.50 -11.04 -8.07
CA LYS A 132 11.81 -12.38 -8.62
C LYS A 132 12.87 -12.36 -9.73
N ILE A 133 12.86 -11.32 -10.56
CA ILE A 133 13.91 -11.10 -11.58
C ILE A 133 15.26 -10.90 -10.89
N LEU A 134 15.34 -10.01 -9.90
CA LEU A 134 16.56 -9.76 -9.15
C LEU A 134 17.06 -11.00 -8.41
N ASP A 135 16.18 -11.74 -7.74
CA ASP A 135 16.53 -12.97 -7.02
C ASP A 135 17.18 -14.00 -7.97
N HIS A 136 16.62 -14.17 -9.16
CA HIS A 136 17.19 -15.06 -10.18
C HIS A 136 18.54 -14.55 -10.73
N LEU A 137 18.71 -13.23 -10.86
CA LEU A 137 19.99 -12.64 -11.24
C LEU A 137 21.05 -12.89 -10.16
N GLU A 138 20.71 -12.71 -8.88
CA GLU A 138 21.57 -13.01 -7.74
C GLU A 138 22.01 -14.49 -7.76
N GLU A 139 21.08 -15.42 -7.93
CA GLU A 139 21.36 -16.87 -8.01
C GLU A 139 22.25 -17.26 -9.22
N SER A 140 22.16 -16.51 -10.32
CA SER A 140 22.96 -16.75 -11.53
C SER A 140 24.32 -16.04 -11.54
N GLY A 141 24.69 -15.40 -10.43
CA GLY A 141 25.99 -14.73 -10.27
C GLY A 141 26.00 -13.25 -10.66
N HIS A 142 24.83 -12.63 -10.79
CA HIS A 142 24.64 -11.21 -11.11
C HIS A 142 24.01 -10.44 -9.93
N PRO A 143 24.70 -10.32 -8.77
CA PRO A 143 24.10 -9.77 -7.55
C PRO A 143 23.81 -8.27 -7.57
N PHE A 144 24.29 -7.54 -8.57
CA PHE A 144 24.05 -6.10 -8.74
C PHE A 144 23.25 -5.81 -10.03
N GLY A 145 22.48 -6.80 -10.49
CA GLY A 145 21.55 -6.62 -11.59
C GLY A 145 20.51 -5.55 -11.29
N LYS A 146 19.97 -4.92 -12.33
CA LYS A 146 18.92 -3.90 -12.23
C LYS A 146 17.74 -4.29 -13.10
N THR A 147 16.54 -3.94 -12.64
CA THR A 147 15.31 -4.07 -13.42
C THR A 147 14.47 -2.83 -13.21
N PHE A 148 14.00 -2.21 -14.29
CA PHE A 148 13.21 -0.99 -14.24
C PHE A 148 12.34 -0.85 -15.48
N LEU A 149 11.31 0.00 -15.37
CA LEU A 149 10.51 0.41 -16.52
C LEU A 149 11.20 1.59 -17.22
N ASP A 150 11.43 1.44 -18.51
CA ASP A 150 11.94 2.46 -19.41
C ASP A 150 10.87 2.81 -20.46
N SER A 151 11.04 3.94 -21.14
CA SER A 151 10.18 4.36 -22.28
C SER A 151 8.69 4.33 -21.95
N ILE A 152 8.32 4.83 -20.77
CA ILE A 152 6.94 4.87 -20.29
C ILE A 152 6.12 5.81 -21.19
N ARG A 153 4.99 5.30 -21.69
CA ARG A 153 4.00 6.05 -22.46
C ARG A 153 2.64 5.91 -21.81
N ILE A 154 1.95 7.05 -21.69
CA ILE A 154 0.63 7.13 -21.09
C ILE A 154 -0.31 7.66 -22.17
N GLU A 155 -1.23 6.81 -22.62
CA GLU A 155 -2.23 7.15 -23.64
C GLU A 155 -3.58 6.57 -23.18
N ASN A 156 -4.64 7.37 -23.17
CA ASN A 156 -6.00 6.93 -22.81
C ASN A 156 -6.10 6.17 -21.46
N ASN A 157 -5.40 6.65 -20.43
CA ASN A 157 -5.31 6.01 -19.10
C ASN A 157 -4.69 4.60 -19.11
N GLU A 158 -4.03 4.22 -20.20
CA GLU A 158 -3.21 3.02 -20.28
C GLU A 158 -1.74 3.39 -20.23
N VAL A 159 -1.00 2.66 -19.40
CA VAL A 159 0.45 2.83 -19.23
C VAL A 159 1.17 1.68 -19.91
N SER A 160 1.90 2.01 -20.96
CA SER A 160 2.77 1.08 -21.68
C SER A 160 4.23 1.40 -21.38
N ALA A 161 5.08 0.39 -21.26
CA ALA A 161 6.48 0.58 -20.90
C ALA A 161 7.35 -0.56 -21.44
N LEU A 162 8.66 -0.36 -21.44
CA LEU A 162 9.66 -1.40 -21.68
C LEU A 162 10.24 -1.83 -20.33
N LEU A 163 10.04 -3.09 -19.93
CA LEU A 163 10.75 -3.67 -18.80
C LEU A 163 12.17 -4.00 -19.27
N LYS A 164 13.15 -3.27 -18.73
CA LYS A 164 14.56 -3.43 -19.04
C LYS A 164 15.27 -4.15 -17.90
N ILE A 165 16.07 -5.15 -18.24
CA ILE A 165 16.86 -5.93 -17.29
C ILE A 165 18.34 -5.75 -17.63
N GLU A 166 19.10 -5.21 -16.68
CA GLU A 166 20.54 -5.01 -16.82
C GLU A 166 21.23 -5.99 -15.87
N LYS A 167 21.71 -7.12 -16.38
CA LYS A 167 22.35 -8.17 -15.56
C LYS A 167 23.63 -7.68 -14.87
N GLY A 168 24.36 -6.77 -15.52
CA GLY A 168 25.66 -6.33 -15.03
C GLY A 168 26.72 -7.45 -15.07
N PRO A 169 27.90 -7.23 -14.47
CA PRO A 169 28.98 -8.21 -14.46
C PRO A 169 28.68 -9.42 -13.57
N ILE A 170 29.35 -10.54 -13.86
CA ILE A 170 29.31 -11.73 -13.01
C ILE A 170 30.24 -11.52 -11.82
N HIS A 171 29.75 -11.80 -10.62
CA HIS A 171 30.52 -11.80 -9.38
C HIS A 171 30.60 -13.20 -8.80
N ARG A 172 31.80 -13.62 -8.39
CA ARG A 172 32.04 -14.86 -7.67
C ARG A 172 32.50 -14.52 -6.26
N ILE A 173 31.95 -15.22 -5.28
CA ILE A 173 32.38 -15.10 -3.89
C ILE A 173 33.69 -15.87 -3.76
N ASP A 174 34.77 -15.16 -3.43
CA ASP A 174 36.09 -15.74 -3.22
C ASP A 174 36.36 -16.02 -1.74
N SER A 175 35.97 -15.09 -0.87
CA SER A 175 36.12 -15.22 0.58
C SER A 175 34.94 -14.62 1.33
N MET A 176 34.67 -15.17 2.52
CA MET A 176 33.70 -14.64 3.46
C MET A 176 34.42 -14.39 4.78
N GLN A 177 34.36 -13.15 5.28
CA GLN A 177 34.95 -12.76 6.55
C GLN A 177 33.84 -12.49 7.56
N VAL A 178 33.85 -13.24 8.67
CA VAL A 178 32.92 -13.01 9.79
C VAL A 178 33.64 -12.14 10.82
N ILE A 179 33.07 -10.96 11.12
CA ILE A 179 33.61 -10.01 12.10
C ILE A 179 32.56 -9.81 13.19
N GLY A 180 32.89 -10.15 14.44
CA GLY A 180 32.04 -9.92 15.60
C GLY A 180 32.52 -10.69 16.83
N ASP A 181 31.99 -10.33 18.00
CA ASP A 181 32.36 -10.94 19.30
C ASP A 181 31.61 -12.26 19.57
N ALA A 182 30.73 -12.66 18.65
CA ALA A 182 29.98 -13.90 18.76
C ALA A 182 30.91 -15.10 18.59
N LYS A 183 30.96 -15.99 19.58
CA LYS A 183 31.62 -17.30 19.44
C LYS A 183 30.82 -18.16 18.48
N VAL A 184 31.26 -18.22 17.23
CA VAL A 184 30.75 -19.15 16.23
C VAL A 184 31.76 -20.29 16.10
N ASN A 185 31.32 -21.53 16.34
CA ASN A 185 32.13 -22.70 16.00
C ASN A 185 32.07 -22.87 14.48
N ASN A 186 33.21 -22.69 13.81
CA ASN A 186 33.37 -23.11 12.42
C ASN A 186 33.81 -24.58 12.43
N GLU A 187 32.90 -25.49 12.07
CA GLU A 187 33.26 -26.80 11.51
C GLU A 187 33.32 -26.70 9.99
#